data_AF-A0A2H1IYE0-F1
#
_entry.id   AF-A0A2H1IYE0-F1
#
_cell.length_a   1.000
_cell.length_b   1.000
_cell.length_c   1.000
_cell.angle_alpha   90.00
_cell.angle_beta   90.00
_cell.angle_gamma   90.00
#
_symmetry.space_group_name_H-M   'P 1'
#
loop_
_entity.id
_entity.type
_entity.pdbx_description
1 polymer ?
#
loop_
_entity_poly.entity_id
_entity_poly.type
_entity_poly.pdbx_seq_one_letter_code
_entity_poly.pdbx_strand_id
1 'polypeptide(L)'
;MLILRGFKIIIAGFAAMMIFLSFSTPALAGPGCSIGDTSKCDVVKPPPPPGPGGGGGGGGSGGSDGGGSGGGSGGGSGGGGSGGGGGADMPDCILEEVGHICADLPGPGPGPGGGGGGAPVRPEPPTRIPESQFQTFDIPAPTIHAWPKDWSVIGKPAAFWTDADTSYIDMTLLTYAVTVKVTPEKFYWDFGDDTGGTTTKTGSKPRPGDEPQIGHDYQKTGAKTVDMTATFSGEFSVDGGPWLPIDGFAHVASNEISIDVYRYHRYLVDEDCYMNPQGPDCN
;
A
#
# COMPACT_ATOMS: atom_id res chain seq x y z
N MET A 1 68.55 51.95 0.23
CA MET A 1 67.34 52.65 -0.23
C MET A 1 66.19 51.63 -0.08
N LEU A 2 65.68 51.34 1.12
CA LEU A 2 64.61 52.06 1.86
C LEU A 2 63.64 52.76 0.90
N ILE A 3 62.33 52.47 0.89
CA ILE A 3 61.35 52.82 1.93
C ILE A 3 60.11 51.89 1.90
N LEU A 4 59.63 51.47 3.09
CA LEU A 4 58.33 50.86 3.39
C LEU A 4 57.16 51.87 3.36
N ARG A 5 55.93 51.41 3.08
CA ARG A 5 54.61 51.78 3.71
C ARG A 5 53.48 51.18 2.84
N GLY A 6 52.41 50.55 3.33
CA GLY A 6 51.90 50.36 4.68
C GLY A 6 50.71 49.38 4.71
N PHE A 7 50.42 48.92 5.93
CA PHE A 7 49.39 47.98 6.39
C PHE A 7 47.94 48.46 6.13
N LYS A 8 47.03 47.52 5.86
CA LYS A 8 45.75 47.37 6.60
C LYS A 8 45.08 46.02 6.30
N ILE A 9 45.24 45.10 7.25
CA ILE A 9 44.45 43.88 7.42
C ILE A 9 43.08 44.33 7.95
N ILE A 10 41.99 43.97 7.27
CA ILE A 10 40.63 44.01 7.83
C ILE A 10 40.20 42.55 7.99
N ILE A 11 40.25 42.08 9.24
CA ILE A 11 39.55 40.88 9.69
C ILE A 11 38.09 41.28 9.86
N ALA A 12 37.22 40.81 8.97
CA ALA A 12 35.79 40.80 9.20
C ALA A 12 35.41 39.36 9.58
N GLY A 13 35.11 39.15 10.86
CA GLY A 13 34.57 37.89 11.36
C GLY A 13 33.20 37.63 10.75
N PHE A 14 33.10 36.61 9.91
CA PHE A 14 31.83 36.06 9.48
C PHE A 14 31.42 34.99 10.50
N ALA A 15 30.50 35.36 11.38
CA ALA A 15 29.82 34.41 12.26
C ALA A 15 29.01 33.44 11.39
N ALA A 16 29.29 32.15 11.53
CA ALA A 16 28.53 31.08 10.92
C ALA A 16 27.12 31.03 11.51
N MET A 17 26.13 31.50 10.75
CA MET A 17 24.72 31.25 11.04
C MET A 17 24.34 29.90 10.43
N MET A 18 24.42 28.84 11.26
CA MET A 18 23.82 27.53 11.00
C MET A 18 22.31 27.71 10.85
N ILE A 19 21.82 27.70 9.61
CA ILE A 19 20.38 27.61 9.33
C ILE A 19 20.00 26.13 9.45
N PHE A 20 19.49 25.75 10.61
CA PHE A 20 18.74 24.50 10.77
C PHE A 20 17.39 24.66 10.05
N LEU A 21 17.26 24.07 8.86
CA LEU A 21 15.97 23.87 8.21
C LEU A 21 15.25 22.72 8.92
N SER A 22 14.50 23.06 9.96
CA SER A 22 13.52 22.17 10.57
C SER A 22 12.39 21.91 9.57
N PHE A 23 12.27 20.67 9.09
CA PHE A 23 11.07 20.22 8.41
C PHE A 23 9.90 20.24 9.40
N SER A 24 9.07 21.28 9.35
CA SER A 24 7.78 21.28 10.01
C SER A 24 6.85 20.31 9.28
N THR A 25 6.60 19.16 9.89
CA THR A 25 5.44 18.33 9.57
C THR A 25 4.16 19.15 9.76
N PRO A 26 3.21 19.15 8.82
CA PRO A 26 1.92 19.82 9.03
C PRO A 26 1.14 19.06 10.10
N ALA A 27 1.03 19.66 11.29
CA ALA A 27 0.11 19.21 12.31
C ALA A 27 -1.33 19.57 11.87
N LEU A 28 -2.16 18.54 11.65
CA LEU A 28 -3.60 18.71 11.51
C LEU A 28 -4.17 19.19 12.85
N ALA A 29 -4.70 20.42 12.85
CA ALA A 29 -5.33 21.04 14.02
C ALA A 29 -6.74 20.46 14.23
N GLY A 30 -7.00 19.97 15.44
CA GLY A 30 -8.36 19.69 15.90
C GLY A 30 -9.15 20.99 16.14
N PRO A 31 -10.51 20.92 16.20
CA PRO A 31 -11.35 22.11 16.37
C PRO A 31 -11.03 22.83 17.69
N GLY A 32 -10.60 24.10 17.61
CA GLY A 32 -10.36 24.98 18.77
C GLY A 32 -8.95 25.56 18.92
N CYS A 33 -8.02 25.27 18.00
CA CYS A 33 -6.67 25.83 18.05
C CYS A 33 -6.49 26.99 17.05
N SER A 34 -6.28 28.21 17.55
CA SER A 34 -5.86 29.37 16.75
C SER A 34 -4.36 29.60 16.88
N ILE A 35 -3.72 29.99 15.78
CA ILE A 35 -2.29 30.27 15.71
C ILE A 35 -2.00 31.50 16.61
N GLY A 36 -1.50 31.26 17.83
CA GLY A 36 -1.18 32.32 18.78
C GLY A 36 -1.38 32.00 20.27
N ASP A 37 -2.16 30.98 20.63
CA ASP A 37 -2.34 30.57 22.03
C ASP A 37 -2.26 29.04 22.19
N THR A 38 -1.11 28.55 22.64
CA THR A 38 -0.82 27.13 22.86
C THR A 38 -0.96 26.70 24.32
N SER A 39 -1.46 27.57 25.20
CA SER A 39 -1.49 27.33 26.65
C SER A 39 -2.43 26.19 27.09
N LYS A 40 -3.23 25.64 26.17
CA LYS A 40 -4.15 24.51 26.41
C LYS A 40 -3.99 23.33 25.44
N CYS A 41 -2.88 23.26 24.71
CA CYS A 41 -2.62 22.15 23.78
C CYS A 41 -1.82 21.05 24.50
N ASP A 42 -2.48 20.01 25.00
CA ASP A 42 -1.80 18.81 25.47
C ASP A 42 -1.31 17.99 24.27
N VAL A 43 -0.01 17.73 24.21
CA VAL A 43 0.61 16.86 23.20
C VAL A 43 0.15 15.42 23.46
N VAL A 44 -0.76 14.92 22.62
CA VAL A 44 -1.10 13.49 22.61
C VAL A 44 0.11 12.74 22.04
N LYS A 45 0.87 12.08 22.92
CA LYS A 45 1.96 11.18 22.53
C LYS A 45 1.36 9.95 21.83
N PRO A 46 1.77 9.63 20.58
CA PRO A 46 1.33 8.42 19.91
C PRO A 46 1.72 7.17 20.71
N PRO A 47 0.88 6.13 20.78
CA PRO A 47 1.24 4.88 21.45
C PRO A 47 2.42 4.21 20.73
N PRO A 48 3.37 3.61 21.46
CA PRO A 48 4.50 2.91 20.87
C PRO A 48 4.03 1.64 20.11
N PRO A 49 4.75 1.22 19.06
CA PRO A 49 4.41 0.03 18.30
C PRO A 49 4.49 -1.25 19.15
N PRO A 50 3.64 -2.26 18.90
CA PRO A 50 3.72 -3.54 19.59
C PRO A 50 5.04 -4.25 19.27
N GLY A 51 5.76 -4.67 20.32
CA GLY A 51 6.98 -5.46 20.18
C GLY A 51 6.71 -6.91 19.72
N PRO A 52 7.73 -7.63 19.24
CA PRO A 52 7.60 -9.00 18.76
C PRO A 52 7.17 -9.94 19.90
N GLY A 53 6.00 -10.57 19.75
CA GLY A 53 5.50 -11.57 20.68
C GLY A 53 6.36 -12.83 20.67
N GLY A 54 6.97 -13.15 21.81
CA GLY A 54 7.69 -14.39 22.03
C GLY A 54 6.75 -15.59 22.06
N GLY A 55 7.08 -16.62 21.27
CA GLY A 55 6.41 -17.91 21.27
C GLY A 55 6.69 -18.67 22.56
N GLY A 56 5.64 -18.96 23.31
CA GLY A 56 5.64 -19.94 24.41
C GLY A 56 5.12 -21.28 23.89
N GLY A 57 5.96 -22.30 23.91
CA GLY A 57 5.59 -23.68 23.62
C GLY A 57 4.75 -24.30 24.74
N GLY A 58 3.73 -25.06 24.35
CA GLY A 58 2.99 -25.97 25.22
C GLY A 58 2.86 -27.31 24.52
N GLY A 59 3.52 -28.34 25.06
CA GLY A 59 3.46 -29.72 24.55
C GLY A 59 2.41 -30.57 25.27
N GLY A 60 1.91 -31.59 24.54
CA GLY A 60 1.36 -32.89 24.99
C GLY A 60 0.20 -32.89 26.00
N SER A 61 -0.75 -33.82 26.03
CA SER A 61 -1.00 -35.09 25.33
C SER A 61 -2.34 -35.60 25.86
N GLY A 62 -3.11 -36.35 25.07
CA GLY A 62 -4.24 -37.12 25.59
C GLY A 62 -5.20 -37.58 24.50
N GLY A 63 -4.95 -38.78 23.95
CA GLY A 63 -5.90 -39.48 23.09
C GLY A 63 -6.96 -40.24 23.89
N SER A 64 -8.05 -40.63 23.22
CA SER A 64 -8.49 -42.02 23.02
C SER A 64 -9.95 -42.06 22.55
N ASP A 65 -10.13 -42.70 21.39
CA ASP A 65 -11.12 -43.73 21.03
C ASP A 65 -12.65 -43.49 21.01
N GLY A 66 -13.24 -44.08 19.95
CA GLY A 66 -14.68 -44.35 19.75
C GLY A 66 -15.17 -43.69 18.46
N GLY A 67 -15.23 -44.34 17.28
CA GLY A 67 -15.77 -45.67 16.99
C GLY A 67 -17.25 -45.53 16.61
N GLY A 68 -17.62 -45.73 15.34
CA GLY A 68 -19.03 -45.77 14.95
C GLY A 68 -19.31 -45.48 13.47
N SER A 69 -19.54 -46.55 12.72
CA SER A 69 -19.83 -46.63 11.29
C SER A 69 -21.27 -46.28 10.89
N GLY A 70 -21.49 -46.08 9.58
CA GLY A 70 -22.77 -46.23 8.88
C GLY A 70 -23.36 -44.90 8.41
N GLY A 71 -23.82 -44.68 7.18
CA GLY A 71 -24.26 -45.59 6.12
C GLY A 71 -25.68 -45.18 5.67
N GLY A 72 -25.90 -44.99 4.36
CA GLY A 72 -27.21 -44.79 3.70
C GLY A 72 -27.59 -43.31 3.49
N SER A 73 -27.71 -42.73 2.29
CA SER A 73 -28.43 -43.07 1.04
C SER A 73 -29.94 -42.75 1.07
N GLY A 74 -30.38 -42.01 0.04
CA GLY A 74 -31.78 -41.85 -0.39
C GLY A 74 -32.40 -40.55 0.13
N GLY A 75 -32.91 -39.63 -0.68
CA GLY A 75 -33.53 -39.77 -2.00
C GLY A 75 -35.04 -39.52 -1.86
N GLY A 76 -35.63 -38.69 -2.74
CA GLY A 76 -37.08 -38.68 -2.92
C GLY A 76 -37.74 -37.31 -2.93
N SER A 77 -37.97 -36.83 -4.15
CA SER A 77 -38.87 -35.74 -4.54
C SER A 77 -40.35 -36.10 -4.38
N GLY A 78 -41.22 -35.09 -4.49
CA GLY A 78 -42.64 -35.22 -4.84
C GLY A 78 -43.55 -34.61 -3.78
N GLY A 79 -44.18 -33.47 -4.04
CA GLY A 79 -45.50 -33.35 -4.70
C GLY A 79 -46.48 -32.83 -3.64
N GLY A 80 -47.11 -31.67 -3.76
CA GLY A 80 -48.09 -31.33 -4.79
C GLY A 80 -49.47 -31.83 -4.35
N GLY A 81 -50.35 -30.94 -3.88
CA GLY A 81 -51.71 -31.33 -3.48
C GLY A 81 -52.52 -30.19 -2.85
N SER A 82 -53.47 -29.67 -3.63
CA SER A 82 -54.31 -28.51 -3.39
C SER A 82 -55.57 -28.77 -2.55
N GLY A 83 -56.17 -27.68 -2.05
CA GLY A 83 -57.61 -27.52 -1.79
C GLY A 83 -58.11 -28.16 -0.48
N GLY A 84 -59.06 -27.62 0.26
CA GLY A 84 -59.95 -26.47 0.08
C GLY A 84 -61.08 -26.60 1.11
N GLY A 85 -61.59 -25.45 1.59
CA GLY A 85 -62.99 -25.25 1.98
C GLY A 85 -63.54 -25.86 3.29
N GLY A 86 -64.00 -24.98 4.18
CA GLY A 86 -65.40 -24.99 4.62
C GLY A 86 -65.75 -25.62 5.97
N GLY A 87 -66.01 -24.76 6.96
CA GLY A 87 -67.36 -24.60 7.53
C GLY A 87 -67.89 -25.59 8.57
N ALA A 88 -68.11 -25.03 9.76
CA ALA A 88 -69.14 -25.36 10.76
C ALA A 88 -68.98 -26.65 11.57
N ASP A 89 -68.65 -26.48 12.86
CA ASP A 89 -69.21 -27.29 13.94
C ASP A 89 -69.21 -26.47 15.24
N MET A 90 -70.41 -26.25 15.77
CA MET A 90 -70.66 -25.68 17.10
C MET A 90 -71.38 -26.78 17.89
N PRO A 91 -70.84 -27.24 19.02
CA PRO A 91 -71.64 -27.88 20.07
C PRO A 91 -71.51 -27.04 21.35
N ASP A 92 -72.58 -26.51 21.92
CA ASP A 92 -73.66 -27.16 22.68
C ASP A 92 -73.57 -26.60 24.10
N CYS A 93 -74.45 -25.66 24.41
CA CYS A 93 -74.55 -25.04 25.72
C CYS A 93 -75.44 -25.92 26.61
N ILE A 94 -74.82 -26.64 27.56
CA ILE A 94 -75.57 -27.32 28.61
C ILE A 94 -76.19 -26.26 29.54
N LEU A 95 -77.51 -26.31 29.66
CA LEU A 95 -78.32 -25.55 30.60
C LEU A 95 -78.29 -26.22 31.98
N GLU A 96 -77.67 -25.58 32.97
CA GLU A 96 -78.12 -25.64 34.38
C GLU A 96 -78.00 -24.26 35.04
N GLU A 97 -79.19 -23.67 35.25
CA GLU A 97 -79.63 -22.83 36.37
C GLU A 97 -78.58 -22.11 37.23
N VAL A 98 -77.97 -21.05 36.70
CA VAL A 98 -77.83 -19.74 37.38
C VAL A 98 -77.47 -18.67 36.33
N GLY A 99 -78.18 -17.55 36.36
CA GLY A 99 -78.15 -16.54 35.30
C GLY A 99 -76.77 -15.94 35.03
N HIS A 100 -76.30 -16.12 33.80
CA HIS A 100 -75.21 -15.34 33.22
C HIS A 100 -75.66 -14.75 31.88
N ILE A 101 -75.59 -13.42 31.83
CA ILE A 101 -75.75 -12.61 30.63
C ILE A 101 -74.60 -13.00 29.69
N CYS A 102 -74.92 -13.49 28.50
CA CYS A 102 -73.95 -13.58 27.40
C CYS A 102 -73.53 -12.15 27.05
N ALA A 103 -72.45 -11.67 27.65
CA ALA A 103 -71.73 -10.55 27.09
C ALA A 103 -70.97 -11.11 25.88
N ASP A 104 -71.31 -10.62 24.69
CA ASP A 104 -70.45 -10.70 23.51
C ASP A 104 -69.10 -10.08 23.87
N LEU A 105 -68.15 -10.89 24.32
CA LEU A 105 -66.76 -10.50 24.33
C LEU A 105 -66.31 -10.45 22.87
N PRO A 106 -65.80 -9.31 22.37
CA PRO A 106 -65.15 -9.24 21.08
C PRO A 106 -64.08 -10.34 21.07
N GLY A 107 -64.10 -11.19 20.04
CA GLY A 107 -63.19 -12.33 19.93
C GLY A 107 -61.73 -11.93 20.12
N PRO A 108 -60.83 -12.89 20.41
CA PRO A 108 -59.40 -12.63 20.43
C PRO A 108 -59.04 -12.02 19.08
N GLY A 109 -58.67 -10.73 19.10
CA GLY A 109 -58.19 -10.06 17.90
C GLY A 109 -57.05 -10.88 17.29
N PRO A 110 -56.80 -10.77 15.97
CA PRO A 110 -55.61 -11.34 15.38
C PRO A 110 -54.41 -10.89 16.22
N GLY A 111 -53.69 -11.86 16.79
CA GLY A 111 -52.52 -11.57 17.62
C GLY A 111 -51.56 -10.64 16.86
N PRO A 112 -50.74 -9.85 17.57
CA PRO A 112 -49.77 -8.99 16.93
C PRO A 112 -48.95 -9.83 15.97
N GLY A 113 -49.10 -9.54 14.67
CA GLY A 113 -48.41 -10.24 13.60
C GLY A 113 -46.93 -10.30 13.94
N GLY A 114 -46.38 -11.51 13.91
CA GLY A 114 -44.95 -11.72 14.14
C GLY A 114 -44.17 -10.81 13.20
N GLY A 115 -43.50 -9.82 13.78
CA GLY A 115 -42.51 -9.03 13.07
C GLY A 115 -41.43 -9.97 12.61
N GLY A 116 -41.50 -10.39 11.34
CA GLY A 116 -40.43 -11.11 10.69
C GLY A 116 -39.20 -10.22 10.77
N GLY A 117 -38.28 -10.56 11.68
CA GLY A 117 -36.95 -9.98 11.69
C GLY A 117 -36.34 -10.30 10.33
N GLY A 118 -36.33 -9.31 9.44
CA GLY A 118 -35.67 -9.44 8.15
C GLY A 118 -34.23 -9.85 8.42
N ALA A 119 -33.80 -10.96 7.80
CA ALA A 119 -32.39 -11.30 7.77
C ALA A 119 -31.61 -10.05 7.33
N PRO A 120 -30.45 -9.75 7.94
CA PRO A 120 -29.67 -8.58 7.55
C PRO A 120 -29.41 -8.64 6.04
N VAL A 121 -29.99 -7.70 5.31
CA VAL A 121 -29.81 -7.59 3.86
C VAL A 121 -28.34 -7.23 3.63
N ARG A 122 -27.63 -8.06 2.86
CA ARG A 122 -26.26 -7.76 2.46
C ARG A 122 -26.26 -6.41 1.71
N PRO A 123 -25.37 -5.46 2.04
CA PRO A 123 -25.21 -4.23 1.28
C PRO A 123 -25.03 -4.53 -0.21
N GLU A 124 -25.40 -3.62 -1.10
CA GLU A 124 -25.14 -3.82 -2.54
C GLU A 124 -23.64 -3.96 -2.84
N PRO A 125 -23.24 -4.75 -3.86
CA PRO A 125 -21.85 -4.90 -4.23
C PRO A 125 -21.23 -3.54 -4.60
N PRO A 126 -19.95 -3.30 -4.24
CA PRO A 126 -19.27 -2.10 -4.67
C PRO A 126 -19.18 -2.08 -6.20
N THR A 127 -19.70 -1.02 -6.81
CA THR A 127 -19.66 -0.81 -8.27
C THR A 127 -18.54 0.12 -8.71
N ARG A 128 -17.88 0.78 -7.76
CA ARG A 128 -16.82 1.76 -8.01
C ARG A 128 -15.83 1.81 -6.85
N ILE A 129 -14.55 1.92 -7.18
CA ILE A 129 -13.48 2.25 -6.23
C ILE A 129 -12.94 3.64 -6.61
N PRO A 130 -13.05 4.66 -5.74
CA PRO A 130 -12.50 5.98 -6.03
C PRO A 130 -10.97 5.97 -5.95
N GLU A 131 -10.33 6.88 -6.70
CA GLU A 131 -8.87 7.03 -6.71
C GLU A 131 -8.27 7.18 -5.30
N SER A 132 -8.92 7.96 -4.43
CA SER A 132 -8.44 8.15 -3.04
C SER A 132 -8.37 6.84 -2.26
N GLN A 133 -9.25 5.87 -2.55
CA GLN A 133 -9.18 4.55 -1.95
C GLN A 133 -8.12 3.69 -2.64
N PHE A 134 -7.99 3.78 -3.97
CA PHE A 134 -6.98 3.04 -4.72
C PHE A 134 -5.55 3.37 -4.25
N GLN A 135 -5.29 4.64 -3.96
CA GLN A 135 -4.02 5.12 -3.42
C GLN A 135 -3.69 4.56 -2.01
N THR A 136 -4.66 3.97 -1.31
CA THR A 136 -4.43 3.34 0.01
C THR A 136 -4.15 1.84 -0.08
N PHE A 137 -4.19 1.25 -1.28
CA PHE A 137 -3.96 -0.18 -1.45
C PHE A 137 -2.48 -0.51 -1.24
N ASP A 138 -2.24 -1.66 -0.62
CA ASP A 138 -0.90 -2.19 -0.38
C ASP A 138 -0.35 -2.82 -1.66
N ILE A 139 0.02 -1.95 -2.61
CA ILE A 139 0.66 -2.35 -3.87
C ILE A 139 2.14 -2.64 -3.58
N PRO A 140 2.67 -3.81 -3.99
CA PRO A 140 4.09 -4.12 -3.82
C PRO A 140 5.00 -3.02 -4.38
N ALA A 141 5.93 -2.56 -3.56
CA ALA A 141 6.90 -1.56 -3.98
C ALA A 141 7.81 -2.13 -5.08
N PRO A 142 8.01 -1.42 -6.20
CA PRO A 142 8.92 -1.86 -7.24
C PRO A 142 10.37 -1.78 -6.77
N THR A 143 11.20 -2.72 -7.21
CA THR A 143 12.64 -2.67 -6.99
C THR A 143 13.31 -2.06 -8.22
N ILE A 144 14.28 -1.18 -8.00
CA ILE A 144 15.16 -0.63 -9.05
C ILE A 144 16.57 -1.22 -8.94
N HIS A 145 17.23 -1.25 -10.09
CA HIS A 145 18.57 -1.81 -10.24
C HIS A 145 19.42 -0.92 -11.14
N ALA A 146 20.74 -1.02 -10.97
CA ALA A 146 21.70 -0.27 -11.78
C ALA A 146 22.84 -1.15 -12.33
N TRP A 147 23.43 -0.70 -13.44
CA TRP A 147 24.66 -1.24 -13.98
C TRP A 147 25.57 -0.12 -14.53
N PRO A 148 26.84 0.01 -14.10
CA PRO A 148 27.50 -0.79 -13.06
C PRO A 148 26.82 -0.69 -11.70
N LYS A 149 27.01 -1.71 -10.85
CA LYS A 149 26.40 -1.75 -9.53
C LYS A 149 27.13 -0.75 -8.62
N ASP A 150 26.37 0.14 -7.97
CA ASP A 150 26.83 1.07 -6.94
C ASP A 150 27.83 2.17 -7.41
N TRP A 151 28.21 2.23 -8.68
CA TRP A 151 29.12 3.26 -9.19
C TRP A 151 28.88 3.64 -10.65
N SER A 152 29.32 4.84 -11.02
CA SER A 152 29.35 5.32 -12.40
C SER A 152 30.56 6.23 -12.63
N VAL A 153 30.79 6.63 -13.87
CA VAL A 153 31.86 7.55 -14.27
C VAL A 153 31.25 8.71 -15.05
N ILE A 154 31.72 9.93 -14.78
CA ILE A 154 31.22 11.10 -15.51
C ILE A 154 31.30 10.92 -17.04
N GLY A 155 30.23 11.30 -17.73
CA GLY A 155 30.13 11.18 -19.20
C GLY A 155 30.09 9.74 -19.72
N LYS A 156 29.74 8.77 -18.86
CA LYS A 156 29.41 7.39 -19.26
C LYS A 156 28.02 7.03 -18.75
N PRO A 157 27.18 6.37 -19.57
CA PRO A 157 25.83 6.02 -19.16
C PRO A 157 25.85 4.93 -18.10
N ALA A 158 25.25 5.23 -16.95
CA ALA A 158 24.77 4.21 -16.03
C ALA A 158 23.42 3.70 -16.51
N ALA A 159 23.24 2.39 -16.50
CA ALA A 159 21.99 1.74 -16.89
C ALA A 159 21.10 1.52 -15.67
N PHE A 160 19.79 1.69 -15.84
CA PHE A 160 18.78 1.45 -14.81
C PHE A 160 17.65 0.57 -15.34
N TRP A 161 16.99 -0.17 -14.46
CA TRP A 161 15.77 -0.92 -14.77
C TRP A 161 15.00 -1.24 -13.49
N THR A 162 13.73 -1.62 -13.61
CA THR A 162 12.87 -2.03 -12.50
C THR A 162 12.27 -3.42 -12.75
N ASP A 163 11.88 -4.11 -11.67
CA ASP A 163 11.15 -5.38 -11.70
C ASP A 163 9.62 -5.20 -11.58
N ALA A 164 9.11 -3.97 -11.66
CA ALA A 164 7.69 -3.67 -11.59
C ALA A 164 6.88 -4.49 -12.60
N ASP A 165 5.88 -5.25 -12.11
CA ASP A 165 5.03 -6.10 -12.94
C ASP A 165 3.56 -6.04 -12.48
N THR A 166 2.66 -6.59 -13.28
CA THR A 166 1.26 -6.74 -12.92
C THR A 166 1.12 -7.59 -11.66
N SER A 167 0.38 -7.08 -10.67
CA SER A 167 0.14 -7.76 -9.40
C SER A 167 -1.35 -7.90 -9.12
N TYR A 168 -1.70 -8.89 -8.29
CA TYR A 168 -3.06 -9.14 -7.84
C TYR A 168 -3.14 -9.03 -6.32
N ILE A 169 -4.14 -8.31 -5.82
CA ILE A 169 -4.36 -8.04 -4.41
C ILE A 169 -5.76 -8.53 -4.05
N ASP A 170 -5.84 -9.50 -3.15
CA ASP A 170 -7.11 -9.97 -2.62
C ASP A 170 -7.45 -9.22 -1.32
N MET A 171 -8.66 -8.69 -1.26
CA MET A 171 -9.15 -7.94 -0.10
C MET A 171 -10.64 -8.18 0.13
N THR A 172 -11.15 -7.70 1.25
CA THR A 172 -12.58 -7.73 1.56
C THR A 172 -13.11 -6.30 1.70
N LEU A 173 -14.10 -5.95 0.90
CA LEU A 173 -14.78 -4.64 0.95
C LEU A 173 -16.27 -4.86 1.19
N LEU A 174 -16.82 -4.28 2.27
CA LEU A 174 -18.26 -4.38 2.60
C LEU A 174 -18.78 -5.83 2.62
N THR A 175 -17.96 -6.80 3.07
CA THR A 175 -18.28 -8.25 3.07
C THR A 175 -18.27 -8.91 1.68
N TYR A 176 -17.69 -8.26 0.67
CA TYR A 176 -17.41 -8.82 -0.65
C TYR A 176 -15.96 -9.21 -0.77
N ALA A 177 -15.69 -10.38 -1.37
CA ALA A 177 -14.34 -10.73 -1.79
C ALA A 177 -14.02 -9.89 -3.03
N VAL A 178 -12.97 -9.08 -2.97
CA VAL A 178 -12.54 -8.22 -4.06
C VAL A 178 -11.12 -8.56 -4.44
N THR A 179 -10.91 -8.93 -5.70
CA THR A 179 -9.57 -9.08 -6.27
C THR A 179 -9.29 -7.83 -7.11
N VAL A 180 -8.15 -7.20 -6.85
CA VAL A 180 -7.67 -6.02 -7.56
C VAL A 180 -6.45 -6.40 -8.37
N LYS A 181 -6.49 -6.16 -9.68
CA LYS A 181 -5.36 -6.29 -10.59
C LYS A 181 -4.75 -4.91 -10.79
N VAL A 182 -3.48 -4.75 -10.48
CA VAL A 182 -2.72 -3.51 -10.68
C VAL A 182 -1.69 -3.69 -11.79
N THR A 183 -1.61 -2.74 -12.71
CA THR A 183 -0.72 -2.81 -13.88
C THR A 183 0.15 -1.56 -13.94
N PRO A 184 1.50 -1.68 -14.00
CA PRO A 184 2.37 -0.51 -14.11
C PRO A 184 2.28 0.11 -15.51
N GLU A 185 2.11 1.43 -15.58
CA GLU A 185 1.95 2.19 -16.83
C GLU A 185 3.14 3.12 -17.12
N LYS A 186 3.68 3.74 -16.07
CA LYS A 186 4.74 4.76 -16.16
C LYS A 186 5.68 4.70 -14.98
N PHE A 187 6.94 5.04 -15.23
CA PHE A 187 8.01 5.08 -14.26
C PHE A 187 8.69 6.44 -14.30
N TYR A 188 8.64 7.17 -13.19
CA TYR A 188 9.27 8.47 -12.99
C TYR A 188 10.57 8.27 -12.23
N TRP A 189 11.70 8.53 -12.88
CA TRP A 189 13.03 8.34 -12.32
C TRP A 189 13.59 9.66 -11.79
N ASP A 190 14.20 9.61 -10.60
CA ASP A 190 15.11 10.63 -10.07
C ASP A 190 16.50 10.01 -9.97
N PHE A 191 17.49 10.62 -10.63
CA PHE A 191 18.87 10.10 -10.65
C PHE A 191 19.78 10.68 -9.56
N GLY A 192 19.27 11.56 -8.70
CA GLY A 192 19.99 12.11 -7.55
C GLY A 192 20.95 13.26 -7.87
N ASP A 193 20.88 13.82 -9.08
CA ASP A 193 21.66 14.97 -9.54
C ASP A 193 20.79 16.13 -10.06
N ASP A 194 19.59 16.27 -9.51
CA ASP A 194 18.55 17.23 -9.92
C ASP A 194 18.03 16.97 -11.35
N THR A 195 18.26 15.77 -11.88
CA THR A 195 17.75 15.32 -13.17
C THR A 195 16.93 14.04 -13.03
N GLY A 196 16.05 13.81 -13.99
CA GLY A 196 15.15 12.68 -13.99
C GLY A 196 14.57 12.42 -15.37
N GLY A 197 13.72 11.41 -15.45
CA GLY A 197 13.10 10.99 -16.71
C GLY A 197 11.81 10.21 -16.51
N THR A 198 11.06 10.02 -17.59
CA THR A 198 9.86 9.17 -17.57
C THR A 198 9.98 8.09 -18.63
N THR A 199 9.66 6.86 -18.24
CA THR A 199 9.67 5.69 -19.12
C THR A 199 8.35 4.93 -19.00
N THR A 200 8.01 4.15 -20.03
CA THR A 200 6.80 3.29 -20.07
C THR A 200 7.14 1.81 -20.11
N LYS A 201 8.43 1.47 -20.05
CA LYS A 201 8.95 0.10 -20.02
C LYS A 201 9.87 -0.03 -18.83
N THR A 202 9.86 -1.21 -18.24
CA THR A 202 10.68 -1.56 -17.06
C THR A 202 12.18 -1.55 -17.35
N GLY A 203 12.56 -1.68 -18.62
CA GLY A 203 13.96 -1.79 -19.03
C GLY A 203 14.50 -3.20 -18.80
N SER A 204 15.82 -3.35 -18.93
CA SER A 204 16.53 -4.59 -18.65
C SER A 204 18.01 -4.31 -18.50
N LYS A 205 18.72 -5.23 -17.84
CA LYS A 205 20.18 -5.17 -17.76
C LYS A 205 20.78 -5.22 -19.18
N PRO A 206 21.58 -4.22 -19.60
CA PRO A 206 22.21 -4.24 -20.91
C PRO A 206 23.26 -5.35 -20.99
N ARG A 207 23.47 -5.88 -22.20
CA ARG A 207 24.61 -6.76 -22.46
C ARG A 207 25.89 -5.92 -22.52
N PRO A 208 27.07 -6.52 -22.26
CA PRO A 208 28.33 -5.80 -22.38
C PRO A 208 28.50 -5.17 -23.76
N GLY A 209 28.65 -3.84 -23.80
CA GLY A 209 28.84 -3.07 -25.03
C GLY A 209 27.55 -2.51 -25.66
N ASP A 210 26.37 -2.92 -25.19
CA ASP A 210 25.10 -2.37 -25.65
C ASP A 210 24.76 -1.08 -24.89
N GLU A 211 24.05 -0.18 -25.57
CA GLU A 211 23.45 1.01 -24.93
C GLU A 211 22.29 0.59 -24.00
N PRO A 212 22.14 1.24 -22.83
CA PRO A 212 21.05 0.93 -21.92
C PRO A 212 19.70 1.43 -22.45
N GLN A 213 18.63 0.70 -22.11
CA GLN A 213 17.27 1.12 -22.43
C GLN A 213 16.82 2.33 -21.60
N ILE A 214 17.30 2.39 -20.36
CA ILE A 214 17.13 3.53 -19.45
C ILE A 214 18.54 3.86 -18.98
N GLY A 215 19.12 4.92 -19.54
CA GLY A 215 20.48 5.36 -19.27
C GLY A 215 20.52 6.74 -18.67
N HIS A 216 21.49 7.01 -17.81
CA HIS A 216 21.78 8.35 -17.30
C HIS A 216 23.27 8.68 -17.30
N ASP A 217 23.60 9.86 -17.81
CA ASP A 217 24.96 10.39 -17.95
C ASP A 217 25.25 11.44 -16.87
N TYR A 218 25.89 11.01 -15.78
CA TYR A 218 26.26 11.94 -14.71
C TYR A 218 27.33 12.95 -15.15
N GLN A 219 27.17 14.20 -14.71
CA GLN A 219 28.08 15.31 -15.06
C GLN A 219 28.99 15.74 -13.90
N LYS A 220 28.68 15.32 -12.66
CA LYS A 220 29.41 15.70 -11.45
C LYS A 220 29.74 14.45 -10.63
N THR A 221 30.93 14.45 -10.04
CA THR A 221 31.35 13.38 -9.13
C THR A 221 30.64 13.45 -7.78
N GLY A 222 30.66 12.36 -7.04
CA GLY A 222 30.09 12.22 -5.70
C GLY A 222 28.95 11.20 -5.65
N ALA A 223 28.48 10.92 -4.43
CA ALA A 223 27.36 10.01 -4.21
C ALA A 223 26.04 10.59 -4.75
N LYS A 224 25.24 9.73 -5.36
CA LYS A 224 23.92 10.03 -5.94
C LYS A 224 22.92 9.01 -5.44
N THR A 225 21.79 9.46 -4.91
CA THR A 225 20.69 8.58 -4.53
C THR A 225 19.71 8.54 -5.68
N VAL A 226 19.48 7.35 -6.23
CA VAL A 226 18.54 7.12 -7.32
C VAL A 226 17.30 6.47 -6.74
N ASP A 227 16.13 6.97 -7.16
CA ASP A 227 14.83 6.39 -6.84
C ASP A 227 13.88 6.51 -8.04
N MET A 228 12.73 5.86 -7.93
CA MET A 228 11.71 5.87 -8.95
C MET A 228 10.31 5.79 -8.34
N THR A 229 9.36 6.53 -8.89
CA THR A 229 7.94 6.39 -8.60
C THR A 229 7.21 5.72 -9.76
N ALA A 230 6.55 4.59 -9.51
CA ALA A 230 5.74 3.90 -10.50
C ALA A 230 4.27 4.34 -10.40
N THR A 231 3.64 4.52 -11.55
CA THR A 231 2.20 4.79 -11.68
C THR A 231 1.49 3.54 -12.15
N PHE A 232 0.47 3.12 -11.40
CA PHE A 232 -0.33 1.94 -11.65
C PHE A 232 -1.76 2.30 -12.05
N SER A 233 -2.25 1.62 -13.09
CA SER A 233 -3.68 1.50 -13.38
C SER A 233 -4.25 0.28 -12.64
N GLY A 234 -5.55 0.28 -12.37
CA GLY A 234 -6.20 -0.77 -11.60
C GLY A 234 -7.50 -1.27 -12.23
N GLU A 235 -7.77 -2.56 -12.07
CA GLU A 235 -9.06 -3.18 -12.35
C GLU A 235 -9.47 -3.99 -11.10
N PHE A 236 -10.76 -4.09 -10.78
CA PHE A 236 -11.25 -4.90 -9.67
C PHE A 236 -12.38 -5.84 -10.10
N SER A 237 -12.46 -7.00 -9.45
CA SER A 237 -13.53 -7.98 -9.60
C SER A 237 -14.11 -8.30 -8.23
N VAL A 238 -15.44 -8.38 -8.15
CA VAL A 238 -16.20 -8.59 -6.92
C VAL A 238 -16.84 -9.97 -6.96
N ASP A 239 -16.58 -10.80 -5.94
CA ASP A 239 -17.04 -12.19 -5.81
C ASP A 239 -16.81 -13.02 -7.10
N GLY A 240 -15.72 -12.75 -7.84
CA GLY A 240 -15.39 -13.42 -9.11
C GLY A 240 -16.20 -12.94 -10.33
N GLY A 241 -16.88 -11.79 -10.22
CA GLY A 241 -17.62 -11.15 -11.30
C GLY A 241 -16.75 -10.51 -12.40
N PRO A 242 -17.34 -9.71 -13.29
CA PRO A 242 -16.60 -9.01 -14.34
C PRO A 242 -15.57 -8.03 -13.76
N TRP A 243 -14.47 -7.84 -14.49
CA TRP A 243 -13.48 -6.81 -14.16
C TRP A 243 -14.03 -5.43 -14.50
N LEU A 244 -13.93 -4.52 -13.53
CA LEU A 244 -14.31 -3.11 -13.66
C LEU A 244 -13.05 -2.25 -13.47
N PRO A 245 -12.88 -1.17 -14.24
CA PRO A 245 -11.76 -0.25 -14.05
C PRO A 245 -11.88 0.47 -12.71
N ILE A 246 -10.73 0.72 -12.08
CA ILE A 246 -10.60 1.62 -10.94
C ILE A 246 -10.34 3.03 -11.46
N ASP A 247 -10.96 4.03 -10.84
CA ASP A 247 -10.75 5.41 -11.25
C ASP A 247 -9.40 5.94 -10.78
N GLY A 248 -8.71 6.67 -11.67
CA GLY A 248 -7.44 7.33 -11.36
C GLY A 248 -6.24 6.38 -11.35
N PHE A 249 -5.20 6.77 -10.60
CA PHE A 249 -3.97 6.02 -10.52
C PHE A 249 -3.47 5.88 -9.08
N ALA A 250 -2.69 4.83 -8.84
CA ALA A 250 -1.91 4.67 -7.63
C ALA A 250 -0.43 4.93 -7.93
N HIS A 251 0.28 5.54 -6.99
CA HIS A 251 1.69 5.88 -7.10
C HIS A 251 2.48 5.19 -5.99
N VAL A 252 3.53 4.46 -6.36
CA VAL A 252 4.33 3.69 -5.41
C VAL A 252 5.81 3.98 -5.65
N ALA A 253 6.49 4.43 -4.61
CA ALA A 253 7.93 4.66 -4.64
C ALA A 253 8.69 3.33 -4.59
N SER A 254 9.82 3.28 -5.28
CA SER A 254 10.75 2.16 -5.24
C SER A 254 11.63 2.17 -3.99
N ASN A 255 12.52 1.18 -3.88
CA ASN A 255 13.71 1.34 -3.07
C ASN A 255 14.61 2.46 -3.61
N GLU A 256 15.49 2.96 -2.74
CA GLU A 256 16.59 3.84 -3.11
C GLU A 256 17.86 3.02 -3.37
N ILE A 257 18.68 3.44 -4.32
CA ILE A 257 20.03 2.91 -4.54
C ILE A 257 21.05 4.05 -4.57
N SER A 258 22.27 3.79 -4.09
CA SER A 258 23.35 4.79 -4.11
C SER A 258 24.33 4.49 -5.24
N ILE A 259 24.69 5.51 -6.01
CA ILE A 259 25.67 5.46 -7.10
C ILE A 259 26.81 6.44 -6.78
N ASP A 260 28.01 5.91 -6.58
CA ASP A 260 29.22 6.73 -6.47
C ASP A 260 29.74 7.11 -7.85
N VAL A 261 29.67 8.41 -8.18
CA VAL A 261 30.13 8.91 -9.48
C VAL A 261 31.59 9.34 -9.39
N TYR A 262 32.44 8.67 -10.14
CA TYR A 262 33.87 8.95 -10.24
C TYR A 262 34.22 9.74 -11.50
N ARG A 263 35.43 10.31 -11.51
CA ARG A 263 36.07 10.79 -12.73
C ARG A 263 37.31 9.95 -13.01
N TYR A 264 37.61 9.75 -14.28
CA TYR A 264 38.88 9.16 -14.70
C TYR A 264 39.80 10.26 -15.24
N HIS A 265 41.10 10.05 -15.04
CA HIS A 265 42.14 10.78 -15.74
C HIS A 265 42.86 9.79 -16.65
N ARG A 266 43.19 10.22 -17.86
CA ARG A 266 44.01 9.44 -18.79
C ARG A 266 45.32 10.18 -18.97
N TYR A 267 46.41 9.53 -18.58
CA TYR A 267 47.76 10.02 -18.82
C TYR A 267 48.35 9.27 -20.01
N LEU A 268 49.06 9.97 -20.87
CA LEU A 268 49.93 9.34 -21.85
C LEU A 268 51.25 9.04 -21.13
N VAL A 269 51.63 7.77 -21.12
CA VAL A 269 52.92 7.30 -20.62
C VAL A 269 53.76 6.88 -21.82
N ASP A 270 54.99 7.38 -21.88
CA ASP A 270 55.94 7.07 -22.96
C ASP A 270 56.65 5.73 -22.71
N GLU A 271 56.78 5.36 -21.43
CA GLU A 271 57.49 4.18 -20.96
C GLU A 271 56.78 3.57 -19.73
N ASP A 272 57.06 2.29 -19.45
CA ASP A 272 56.56 1.62 -18.23
C ASP A 272 57.28 2.13 -16.96
N CYS A 273 56.74 1.81 -15.78
CA CYS A 273 57.30 2.26 -14.50
C CYS A 273 58.70 1.71 -14.19
N TYR A 274 59.14 0.66 -14.90
CA TYR A 274 60.49 0.13 -14.74
C TYR A 274 61.50 1.01 -15.47
N MET A 275 61.15 1.47 -16.68
CA MET A 275 62.00 2.32 -17.52
C MET A 275 61.90 3.80 -17.12
N ASN A 276 60.71 4.25 -16.71
CA ASN A 276 60.48 5.58 -16.17
C ASN A 276 59.74 5.52 -14.81
N PRO A 277 60.48 5.31 -13.70
CA PRO A 277 59.91 5.31 -12.35
C PRO A 277 59.33 6.66 -11.89
N GLN A 278 59.55 7.74 -12.65
CA GLN A 278 58.95 9.07 -12.38
C GLN A 278 57.69 9.29 -13.22
N GLY A 279 57.20 8.27 -13.93
CA GLY A 279 55.97 8.31 -14.71
C GLY A 279 54.72 8.48 -13.84
N PRO A 280 53.61 9.00 -14.41
CA PRO A 280 52.31 9.03 -13.74
C PRO A 280 51.91 7.66 -13.16
N ASP A 281 51.47 7.63 -11.91
CA ASP A 281 51.03 6.44 -11.15
C ASP A 281 52.11 5.36 -10.88
N CYS A 282 53.40 5.65 -11.07
CA CYS A 282 54.50 4.79 -10.64
C CYS A 282 54.89 5.09 -9.18
N ASN A 283 54.76 4.09 -8.29
CA ASN A 283 55.12 4.15 -6.86
C ASN A 283 56.24 3.15 -6.53
#